data_AF-A0A1I7RPA6-F1
#
_entry.id   AF-A0A1I7RPA6-F1
#
_cell.length_a   1.000
_cell.length_b   1.000
_cell.length_c   1.000
_cell.angle_alpha   90.00
_cell.angle_beta   90.00
_cell.angle_gamma   90.00
#
_symmetry.space_group_name_H-M   'P 1'
#
loop_
_entity.id
_entity.type
_entity.pdbx_description
1 polymer ?
#
loop_
_entity_poly.entity_id
_entity_poly.type
_entity_poly.pdbx_seq_one_letter_code
_entity_poly.pdbx_strand_id
1 'polypeptide(L)'
;MGDLMKMAGISQTALVYSGMVGMVYLGTDGFQKNAPFVFTLPVVVLGFITLSTRMPIMRKICTSASFFLLASALYEWSMSPRRLEINASIITASHIFYLLSFIGCVKQWWKSLAVLTTLFSICFAYIVFADLFRSLPWVVLACTMSHSTIGLNFVAAGSVWKKGSKVPFAETAAFTRFIGIFFAYICDVALLSNQFARHTPQLVFYLNTTYYLSQYMLYFANERAF
;
A
#
# COMPACT_ATOMS: atom_id res chain seq x y z
N MET A 1 -17.40 28.00 2.89
CA MET A 1 -16.86 28.07 1.50
C MET A 1 -15.62 27.19 1.32
N GLY A 2 -14.65 27.18 2.26
CA GLY A 2 -13.46 26.30 2.18
C GLY A 2 -13.74 24.79 2.23
N ASP A 3 -14.69 24.32 3.05
CA ASP A 3 -15.00 22.88 3.14
C ASP A 3 -15.76 22.35 1.93
N LEU A 4 -16.64 23.16 1.34
CA LEU A 4 -17.37 22.83 0.11
C LEU A 4 -16.42 22.66 -1.08
N MET A 5 -15.39 23.49 -1.16
CA MET A 5 -14.34 23.40 -2.20
C MET A 5 -13.40 22.20 -1.98
N LYS A 6 -13.12 21.83 -0.72
CA LYS A 6 -12.38 20.60 -0.37
C LYS A 6 -13.19 19.34 -0.70
N MET A 7 -14.49 19.31 -0.37
CA MET A 7 -15.36 18.18 -0.71
C MET A 7 -15.51 18.01 -2.22
N ALA A 8 -15.60 19.12 -2.98
CA ALA A 8 -15.60 19.08 -4.43
C ALA A 8 -14.30 18.45 -4.98
N GLY A 9 -13.13 18.84 -4.47
CA GLY A 9 -11.83 18.26 -4.87
C GLY A 9 -11.73 16.75 -4.59
N ILE A 10 -12.12 16.32 -3.38
CA ILE A 10 -12.15 14.89 -3.01
C ILE A 10 -13.10 14.11 -3.91
N SER A 11 -14.30 14.65 -4.18
CA SER A 11 -15.30 14.00 -5.03
C SER A 11 -14.82 13.87 -6.48
N GLN A 12 -14.10 14.88 -7.00
CA GLN A 12 -13.49 14.84 -8.32
C GLN A 12 -12.38 13.79 -8.38
N THR A 13 -11.51 13.72 -7.37
CA THR A 13 -10.47 12.68 -7.30
C THR A 13 -11.09 11.28 -7.21
N ALA A 14 -12.17 11.10 -6.44
CA ALA A 14 -12.89 9.83 -6.37
C ALA A 14 -13.44 9.41 -7.74
N LEU A 15 -14.02 10.35 -8.48
CA LEU A 15 -14.59 10.11 -9.81
C LEU A 15 -13.50 9.76 -10.83
N VAL A 16 -12.40 10.53 -10.86
CA VAL A 16 -11.28 10.25 -11.76
C VAL A 16 -10.64 8.89 -11.44
N TYR A 17 -10.40 8.60 -10.16
CA TYR A 17 -9.79 7.34 -9.74
C TYR A 17 -10.69 6.14 -10.04
N SER A 18 -11.97 6.20 -9.67
CA SER A 18 -12.94 5.13 -9.94
C SER A 18 -13.18 4.93 -11.44
N GLY A 19 -13.21 6.02 -12.23
CA GLY A 19 -13.27 5.95 -13.69
C GLY A 19 -12.06 5.22 -14.28
N MET A 20 -10.85 5.53 -13.81
CA MET A 20 -9.63 4.83 -14.23
C MET A 20 -9.66 3.35 -13.83
N VAL A 21 -10.03 3.01 -12.59
CA VAL A 21 -10.16 1.62 -12.15
C VAL A 21 -11.21 0.86 -12.97
N GLY A 22 -12.33 1.50 -13.30
CA GLY A 22 -13.35 0.95 -14.19
C GLY A 22 -12.82 0.68 -15.61
N MET A 23 -12.02 1.59 -16.17
CA MET A 23 -11.35 1.36 -17.44
C MET A 23 -10.35 0.20 -17.37
N VAL A 24 -9.59 0.05 -16.28
CA VAL A 24 -8.72 -1.11 -16.09
C VAL A 24 -9.56 -2.38 -16.02
N TYR A 25 -10.66 -2.39 -15.25
CA TYR A 25 -11.55 -3.54 -15.13
C TYR A 25 -12.07 -4.01 -16.49
N LEU A 26 -12.56 -3.07 -17.32
CA LEU A 26 -13.02 -3.38 -18.68
C LEU A 26 -11.87 -3.82 -19.59
N GLY A 27 -10.71 -3.16 -19.52
CA GLY A 27 -9.55 -3.45 -20.37
C GLY A 27 -8.81 -4.75 -20.02
N THR A 28 -9.05 -5.29 -18.82
CA THR A 28 -8.42 -6.52 -18.32
C THR A 28 -9.39 -7.70 -18.26
N ASP A 29 -10.55 -7.60 -18.91
CA ASP A 29 -11.56 -8.66 -18.92
C ASP A 29 -11.99 -9.04 -17.49
N GLY A 30 -12.29 -8.03 -16.69
CA GLY A 30 -12.65 -8.18 -15.28
C GLY A 30 -11.48 -8.52 -14.36
N PHE A 31 -10.29 -7.94 -14.60
CA PHE A 31 -9.04 -8.23 -13.88
C PHE A 31 -8.47 -9.64 -14.11
N GLN A 32 -8.96 -10.38 -15.11
CA GLN A 32 -8.48 -11.74 -15.40
C GLN A 32 -7.22 -11.74 -16.27
N LYS A 33 -7.05 -10.73 -17.13
CA LYS A 33 -5.88 -10.61 -18.01
C LYS A 33 -4.85 -9.66 -17.41
N ASN A 34 -3.61 -10.15 -17.29
CA ASN A 34 -2.49 -9.34 -16.85
C ASN A 34 -2.07 -8.37 -17.97
N ALA A 35 -2.39 -7.08 -17.78
CA ALA A 35 -1.87 -5.99 -18.59
C ALA A 35 -1.03 -5.06 -17.69
N PRO A 36 0.31 -5.29 -17.60
CA PRO A 36 1.21 -4.63 -16.65
C PRO A 36 1.06 -3.11 -16.59
N PHE A 37 0.97 -2.48 -17.75
CA PHE A 37 0.85 -1.03 -17.88
C PHE A 37 -0.52 -0.53 -17.43
N VAL A 38 -1.59 -1.17 -17.89
CA VAL A 38 -2.97 -0.75 -17.60
C VAL A 38 -3.25 -0.89 -16.09
N PHE A 39 -2.71 -1.92 -15.45
CA PHE A 39 -2.89 -2.18 -14.02
C PHE A 39 -2.30 -1.08 -13.12
N THR A 40 -1.19 -0.44 -13.51
CA THR A 40 -0.49 0.52 -12.64
C THR A 40 -0.98 1.96 -12.80
N LEU A 41 -1.71 2.25 -13.88
CA LEU A 41 -2.22 3.60 -14.19
C LEU A 41 -3.00 4.26 -13.05
N PRO A 42 -3.96 3.60 -12.37
CA PRO A 42 -4.72 4.26 -11.29
C PRO A 42 -3.82 4.78 -10.17
N VAL A 43 -2.74 4.06 -9.86
CA VAL A 43 -1.79 4.41 -8.79
C VAL A 43 -0.87 5.54 -9.23
N VAL A 44 -0.44 5.55 -10.49
CA VAL A 44 0.30 6.67 -11.10
C VAL A 44 -0.53 7.95 -11.07
N VAL A 45 -1.82 7.85 -11.41
CA VAL A 45 -2.76 8.98 -11.34
C VAL A 45 -2.88 9.50 -9.90
N LEU A 46 -3.01 8.63 -8.89
CA LEU A 46 -2.97 9.06 -7.49
C LEU A 46 -1.66 9.77 -7.14
N GLY A 47 -0.52 9.30 -7.64
CA GLY A 47 0.78 9.95 -7.48
C GLY A 47 0.78 11.40 -7.97
N PHE A 48 0.25 11.65 -9.18
CA PHE A 48 0.13 13.00 -9.74
C PHE A 48 -0.88 13.87 -8.98
N ILE A 49 -2.07 13.33 -8.68
CA ILE A 49 -3.09 14.05 -7.93
C ILE A 49 -2.56 14.46 -6.54
N THR A 50 -1.76 13.59 -5.90
CA THR A 50 -1.10 13.88 -4.62
C THR A 50 -0.22 15.13 -4.70
N LEU A 51 0.51 15.34 -5.80
CA LEU A 51 1.35 16.55 -5.97
C LEU A 51 0.52 17.83 -6.04
N SER A 52 -0.71 17.74 -6.54
CA SER A 52 -1.66 18.86 -6.63
C SER A 52 -2.41 19.15 -5.32
N THR A 53 -2.26 18.31 -4.28
CA THR A 53 -2.94 18.53 -2.98
C THR A 53 -2.37 19.71 -2.19
N ARG A 54 -3.06 20.14 -1.14
CA ARG A 54 -2.61 21.22 -0.23
C ARG A 54 -1.76 20.74 0.95
N MET A 55 -1.35 19.47 0.94
CA MET A 55 -0.51 18.90 2.01
C MET A 55 0.84 19.63 2.12
N PRO A 56 1.48 19.64 3.31
CA PRO A 56 2.84 20.10 3.49
C PRO A 56 3.81 19.40 2.54
N ILE A 57 4.79 20.15 2.01
CA ILE A 57 5.66 19.69 0.92
C ILE A 57 6.33 18.34 1.18
N MET A 58 6.83 18.11 2.40
CA MET A 58 7.47 16.85 2.76
C MET A 58 6.49 15.67 2.73
N ARG A 59 5.26 15.85 3.22
CA ARG A 59 4.24 14.79 3.23
C ARG A 59 3.74 14.48 1.83
N LYS A 60 3.57 15.53 1.02
CA LYS A 60 3.20 15.47 -0.39
C LYS A 60 4.22 14.66 -1.20
N ILE A 61 5.50 15.01 -1.12
CA ILE A 61 6.57 14.33 -1.86
C ILE A 61 6.69 12.87 -1.41
N CYS A 62 6.69 12.61 -0.09
CA CYS A 62 6.76 11.24 0.43
C CYS A 62 5.58 10.37 -0.03
N THR A 63 4.34 10.89 0.04
CA THR A 63 3.15 10.14 -0.38
C THR A 63 3.14 9.89 -1.90
N SER A 64 3.48 10.90 -2.70
CA SER A 64 3.55 10.78 -4.16
C SER A 64 4.66 9.81 -4.60
N ALA A 65 5.85 9.91 -3.99
CA ALA A 65 6.97 9.00 -4.25
C ALA A 65 6.61 7.55 -3.90
N SER A 66 5.88 7.32 -2.80
CA SER A 66 5.36 6.00 -2.47
C SER A 66 4.49 5.43 -3.59
N PHE A 67 3.52 6.20 -4.11
CA PHE A 67 2.66 5.72 -5.19
C PHE A 67 3.42 5.46 -6.49
N PHE A 68 4.36 6.32 -6.89
CA PHE A 68 5.15 6.10 -8.09
C PHE A 68 6.07 4.88 -7.99
N LEU A 69 6.73 4.68 -6.84
CA LEU A 69 7.58 3.51 -6.61
C LEU A 69 6.76 2.21 -6.55
N LEU A 70 5.56 2.27 -5.97
CA LEU A 70 4.69 1.09 -5.93
C LEU A 70 4.20 0.72 -7.34
N ALA A 71 3.82 1.73 -8.13
CA ALA A 71 3.41 1.55 -9.51
C ALA A 71 4.54 0.97 -10.37
N SER A 72 5.77 1.49 -10.24
CA SER A 72 6.92 0.97 -10.97
C SER A 72 7.26 -0.47 -10.55
N ALA A 73 7.19 -0.78 -9.25
CA ALA A 73 7.45 -2.13 -8.77
C ALA A 73 6.43 -3.15 -9.29
N LEU A 74 5.13 -2.80 -9.33
CA LEU A 74 4.08 -3.69 -9.83
C LEU A 74 4.15 -3.86 -11.35
N TYR A 75 4.55 -2.80 -12.07
CA TYR A 75 4.81 -2.89 -13.51
C TYR A 75 5.93 -3.90 -13.79
N GLU A 76 7.07 -3.75 -13.11
CA GLU A 76 8.21 -4.67 -13.24
C GLU A 76 7.91 -6.08 -12.70
N TRP A 77 7.07 -6.20 -11.67
CA TRP A 77 6.60 -7.51 -11.17
C TRP A 77 5.88 -8.28 -12.26
N SER A 78 5.06 -7.60 -13.05
CA SER A 78 4.30 -8.23 -14.13
C SER A 78 5.10 -8.40 -15.44
N MET A 79 6.08 -7.53 -15.72
CA MET A 79 6.89 -7.59 -16.95
C MET A 79 8.12 -8.51 -16.81
N SER A 80 8.76 -8.48 -15.65
CA SER A 80 10.06 -9.10 -15.39
C SER A 80 10.02 -9.97 -14.12
N PRO A 81 9.27 -11.09 -14.11
CA PRO A 81 9.08 -11.92 -12.90
C PRO A 81 10.36 -12.59 -12.39
N ARG A 82 11.49 -12.48 -13.12
CA ARG A 82 12.80 -13.02 -12.73
C ARG A 82 13.59 -12.10 -11.79
N ARG A 83 13.19 -10.82 -11.63
CA ARG A 83 13.90 -9.82 -10.81
C ARG A 83 13.14 -9.50 -9.52
N LEU A 84 12.72 -10.55 -8.81
CA LEU A 84 11.86 -10.43 -7.63
C LEU A 84 12.55 -9.65 -6.50
N GLU A 85 13.87 -9.79 -6.36
CA GLU A 85 14.67 -9.07 -5.36
C GLU A 85 14.64 -7.55 -5.59
N ILE A 86 14.74 -7.09 -6.84
CA ILE A 86 14.67 -5.68 -7.18
C ILE A 86 13.25 -5.16 -6.93
N ASN A 87 12.24 -5.90 -7.38
CA ASN A 87 10.84 -5.49 -7.21
C ASN A 87 10.47 -5.38 -5.72
N ALA A 88 10.83 -6.36 -4.90
CA ALA A 88 10.61 -6.32 -3.46
C ALA A 88 11.36 -5.15 -2.78
N SER A 89 12.56 -4.81 -3.26
CA SER A 89 13.31 -3.66 -2.76
C SER A 89 12.62 -2.32 -3.09
N ILE A 90 12.06 -2.18 -4.30
CA ILE A 90 11.29 -0.98 -4.69
C ILE A 90 9.98 -0.88 -3.88
N ILE A 91 9.28 -2.00 -3.65
CA ILE A 91 8.08 -2.04 -2.78
C ILE A 91 8.46 -1.62 -1.36
N THR A 92 9.57 -2.12 -0.83
CA THR A 92 10.10 -1.73 0.49
C THR A 92 10.34 -0.23 0.54
N ALA A 93 11.01 0.34 -0.46
CA ALA A 93 11.25 1.78 -0.56
C ALA A 93 9.93 2.57 -0.59
N SER A 94 8.95 2.14 -1.39
CA SER A 94 7.61 2.74 -1.42
C SER A 94 6.96 2.78 -0.04
N HIS A 95 7.00 1.66 0.69
CA HIS A 95 6.43 1.57 2.03
C HIS A 95 7.18 2.44 3.05
N ILE A 96 8.51 2.58 2.93
CA ILE A 96 9.29 3.50 3.76
C ILE A 96 8.86 4.94 3.49
N PHE A 97 8.74 5.37 2.23
CA PHE A 97 8.27 6.71 1.90
C PHE A 97 6.86 6.96 2.43
N TYR A 98 5.96 5.98 2.33
CA TYR A 98 4.64 6.11 2.93
C TYR A 98 4.72 6.25 4.45
N LEU A 99 5.52 5.43 5.14
CA LEU A 99 5.72 5.53 6.59
C LEU A 99 6.22 6.91 7.00
N LEU A 100 7.24 7.41 6.30
CA LEU A 100 7.81 8.73 6.52
C LEU A 100 6.78 9.85 6.34
N SER A 101 5.71 9.64 5.56
CA SER A 101 4.64 10.63 5.39
C SER A 101 3.78 10.85 6.64
N PHE A 102 3.72 9.90 7.58
CA PHE A 102 2.85 10.05 8.76
C PHE A 102 3.45 9.57 10.08
N ILE A 103 4.67 9.03 10.10
CA ILE A 103 5.34 8.54 11.32
C ILE A 103 5.40 9.62 12.41
N GLY A 104 5.53 10.90 12.02
CA GLY A 104 5.52 12.03 12.96
C GLY A 104 4.20 12.20 13.72
N CYS A 105 3.09 11.62 13.23
CA CYS A 105 1.80 11.62 13.92
C CYS A 105 1.74 10.61 15.06
N VAL A 106 2.64 9.60 15.10
CA VAL A 106 2.67 8.59 16.15
C VAL A 106 3.05 9.24 17.47
N LYS A 107 2.12 9.26 18.42
CA LYS A 107 2.38 9.70 19.80
C LYS A 107 2.93 8.57 20.66
N GLN A 108 2.28 7.40 20.62
CA GLN A 108 2.65 6.24 21.39
C GLN A 108 2.38 4.97 20.59
N TRP A 109 3.29 4.01 20.66
CA TRP A 109 3.16 2.71 19.99
C TRP A 109 2.12 1.82 20.67
N TRP A 110 1.25 1.20 19.87
CA TRP A 110 0.35 0.15 20.32
C TRP A 110 1.13 -1.17 20.46
N LYS A 111 1.76 -1.36 21.62
CA LYS A 111 2.61 -2.53 21.92
C LYS A 111 1.97 -3.88 21.58
N SER A 112 0.70 -4.09 21.95
CA SER A 112 0.00 -5.35 21.66
C SER A 112 -0.14 -5.61 20.17
N LEU A 113 -0.43 -4.58 19.36
CA LEU A 113 -0.51 -4.71 17.91
C LEU A 113 0.88 -4.99 17.32
N ALA A 114 1.93 -4.33 17.83
CA ALA A 114 3.30 -4.58 17.41
C ALA A 114 3.70 -6.04 17.63
N VAL A 115 3.49 -6.57 18.84
CA VAL A 115 3.79 -7.97 19.17
C VAL A 115 3.00 -8.94 18.29
N LEU A 116 1.69 -8.70 18.10
CA LEU A 116 0.85 -9.55 17.26
C LEU A 116 1.33 -9.57 15.81
N THR A 117 1.59 -8.40 15.21
CA THR A 117 2.07 -8.29 13.84
C THR A 117 3.44 -8.93 13.68
N THR A 118 4.36 -8.74 14.62
CA THR A 118 5.68 -9.38 14.57
C THR A 118 5.59 -10.90 14.65
N LEU A 119 4.79 -11.45 15.56
CA LEU A 119 4.59 -12.90 15.68
C LEU A 119 3.99 -13.48 14.40
N PHE A 120 2.96 -12.82 13.85
CA PHE A 120 2.36 -13.21 12.59
C PHE A 120 3.38 -13.17 11.44
N SER A 121 4.16 -12.10 11.30
CA SER A 121 5.18 -11.98 10.26
C SER A 121 6.28 -13.05 10.36
N ILE A 122 6.70 -13.42 11.58
CA ILE A 122 7.67 -14.50 11.78
C ILE A 122 7.08 -15.85 11.37
N CYS A 123 5.85 -16.16 11.82
CA CYS A 123 5.17 -17.41 11.45
C CYS A 123 4.94 -17.49 9.93
N PHE A 124 4.50 -16.39 9.33
CA PHE A 124 4.28 -16.28 7.89
C PHE A 124 5.59 -16.48 7.11
N ALA A 125 6.67 -15.79 7.50
CA ALA A 125 7.96 -15.94 6.86
C ALA A 125 8.50 -17.37 6.97
N TYR A 126 8.30 -18.03 8.11
CA TYR A 126 8.67 -19.43 8.29
C TYR A 126 7.87 -20.34 7.35
N ILE A 127 6.54 -20.24 7.34
CA ILE A 127 5.66 -21.10 6.51
C ILE A 127 5.94 -20.92 5.01
N VAL A 128 6.16 -19.69 4.56
CA VAL A 128 6.30 -19.38 3.12
C VAL A 128 7.75 -19.54 2.63
N PHE A 129 8.75 -19.25 3.46
CA PHE A 129 10.14 -19.13 2.99
C PHE A 129 11.13 -20.12 3.60
N ALA A 130 10.77 -20.94 4.61
CA ALA A 130 11.73 -21.82 5.29
C ALA A 130 12.51 -22.70 4.30
N ASP A 131 11.83 -23.33 3.34
CA ASP A 131 12.46 -24.19 2.35
C ASP A 131 13.22 -23.40 1.27
N LEU A 132 12.77 -22.18 0.96
CA LEU A 132 13.34 -21.32 -0.07
C LEU A 132 14.63 -20.62 0.38
N PHE A 133 14.84 -20.46 1.69
CA PHE A 133 15.96 -19.69 2.23
C PHE A 133 17.32 -20.27 1.81
N ARG A 134 17.44 -21.61 1.70
CA ARG A 134 18.68 -22.26 1.25
C ARG A 134 18.99 -22.02 -0.22
N SER A 135 17.96 -21.97 -1.07
CA SER A 135 18.13 -21.83 -2.53
C SER A 135 18.21 -20.38 -2.99
N LEU A 136 17.44 -19.48 -2.38
CA LEU A 136 17.25 -18.09 -2.84
C LEU A 136 17.30 -17.09 -1.67
N PRO A 137 18.41 -17.01 -0.92
CA PRO A 137 18.49 -16.23 0.31
C PRO A 137 18.21 -14.74 0.07
N TRP A 138 18.72 -14.16 -1.02
CA TRP A 138 18.54 -12.73 -1.31
C TRP A 138 17.10 -12.34 -1.64
N VAL A 139 16.38 -13.19 -2.38
CA VAL A 139 14.96 -12.95 -2.68
C VAL A 139 14.14 -13.04 -1.41
N VAL A 140 14.39 -14.05 -0.57
CA VAL A 140 13.72 -14.21 0.72
C VAL A 140 13.97 -13.01 1.63
N LEU A 141 15.23 -12.54 1.71
CA LEU A 141 15.55 -11.34 2.50
C LEU A 141 14.83 -10.09 1.97
N ALA A 142 14.81 -9.87 0.66
CA ALA A 142 14.11 -8.71 0.08
C ALA A 142 12.59 -8.77 0.33
N CYS A 143 11.97 -9.93 0.13
CA CYS A 143 10.53 -10.12 0.39
C CYS A 143 10.16 -9.99 1.87
N THR A 144 10.98 -10.55 2.77
CA THR A 144 10.75 -10.42 4.23
C THR A 144 10.95 -8.99 4.72
N MET A 145 11.90 -8.24 4.15
CA MET A 145 12.06 -6.80 4.41
C MET A 145 10.84 -6.00 3.94
N SER A 146 10.34 -6.28 2.74
CA SER A 146 9.11 -5.68 2.21
C SER A 146 7.93 -5.93 3.13
N HIS A 147 7.68 -7.19 3.47
CA HIS A 147 6.61 -7.63 4.35
C HIS A 147 6.71 -6.99 5.75
N SER A 148 7.92 -6.93 6.32
CA SER A 148 8.14 -6.31 7.63
C SER A 148 7.88 -4.80 7.60
N THR A 149 8.19 -4.13 6.50
CA THR A 149 7.99 -2.69 6.33
C THR A 149 6.51 -2.34 6.24
N ILE A 150 5.72 -3.13 5.50
CA ILE A 150 4.25 -2.95 5.49
C ILE A 150 3.62 -3.32 6.84
N GLY A 151 4.17 -4.30 7.56
CA GLY A 151 3.81 -4.60 8.95
C GLY A 151 4.09 -3.43 9.90
N LEU A 152 5.23 -2.76 9.77
CA LEU A 152 5.57 -1.56 10.54
C LEU A 152 4.60 -0.40 10.24
N ASN A 153 4.26 -0.22 8.96
CA ASN A 153 3.23 0.72 8.53
C ASN A 153 1.88 0.44 9.21
N PHE A 154 1.47 -0.83 9.26
CA PHE A 154 0.23 -1.26 9.88
C PHE A 154 0.21 -0.95 11.38
N VAL A 155 1.30 -1.28 12.08
CA VAL A 155 1.47 -0.99 13.51
C VAL A 155 1.47 0.53 13.76
N ALA A 156 2.16 1.30 12.93
CA ALA A 156 2.21 2.76 13.05
C ALA A 156 0.82 3.38 12.85
N ALA A 157 0.09 3.01 11.80
CA ALA A 157 -1.25 3.53 11.56
C ALA A 157 -2.24 3.13 12.66
N GLY A 158 -2.20 1.88 13.13
CA GLY A 158 -3.02 1.43 14.25
C GLY A 158 -2.68 2.16 15.55
N SER A 159 -1.41 2.52 15.74
CA SER A 159 -0.95 3.33 16.87
C SER A 159 -1.53 4.74 16.83
N VAL A 160 -1.51 5.41 15.66
CA VAL A 160 -2.12 6.74 15.48
C VAL A 160 -3.63 6.68 15.73
N TRP A 161 -4.31 5.65 15.24
CA TRP A 161 -5.76 5.51 15.43
C TRP A 161 -6.13 5.25 16.89
N LYS A 162 -5.53 4.25 17.56
CA LYS A 162 -5.92 3.86 18.93
C LYS A 162 -5.37 4.75 20.04
N LYS A 163 -4.14 5.24 19.89
CA LYS A 163 -3.45 6.04 20.93
C LYS A 163 -3.48 7.54 20.64
N GLY A 164 -4.16 7.93 19.57
CA GLY A 164 -4.30 9.31 19.13
C GLY A 164 -3.10 9.81 18.31
N SER A 165 -3.35 10.91 17.61
CA SER A 165 -2.35 11.62 16.81
C SER A 165 -1.79 12.82 17.58
N LYS A 166 -0.55 13.20 17.28
CA LYS A 166 -0.03 14.52 17.68
C LYS A 166 -0.71 15.69 16.95
N VAL A 167 -1.36 15.41 15.82
CA VAL A 167 -2.10 16.38 15.01
C VAL A 167 -3.58 16.36 15.41
N PRO A 168 -4.19 17.51 15.74
CA PRO A 168 -5.59 17.57 16.17
C PRO A 168 -6.57 17.23 15.02
N PHE A 169 -7.74 16.68 15.37
CA PHE A 169 -8.87 16.38 14.45
C PHE A 169 -8.63 15.35 13.33
N ALA A 170 -7.72 14.39 13.55
CA ALA A 170 -7.33 13.40 12.53
C ALA A 170 -7.91 11.98 12.73
N GLU A 171 -8.93 11.78 13.58
CA GLU A 171 -9.38 10.42 13.97
C GLU A 171 -9.95 9.62 12.79
N THR A 172 -10.86 10.21 12.01
CA THR A 172 -11.42 9.55 10.81
C THR A 172 -10.34 9.26 9.78
N ALA A 173 -9.38 10.18 9.60
CA ALA A 173 -8.27 9.99 8.67
C ALA A 173 -7.30 8.89 9.15
N ALA A 174 -7.05 8.81 10.45
CA ALA A 174 -6.24 7.76 11.07
C ALA A 174 -6.90 6.37 10.93
N PHE A 175 -8.22 6.29 11.13
CA PHE A 175 -8.98 5.07 10.90
C PHE A 175 -8.94 4.64 9.43
N THR A 176 -9.19 5.55 8.49
CA THR A 176 -9.11 5.25 7.05
C THR A 176 -7.71 4.79 6.65
N ARG A 177 -6.65 5.41 7.19
CA ARG A 177 -5.27 4.97 6.99
C ARG A 177 -5.06 3.55 7.51
N PHE A 178 -5.53 3.26 8.72
CA PHE A 178 -5.37 1.96 9.35
C PHE A 178 -6.03 0.84 8.52
N ILE A 179 -7.27 1.05 8.07
CA ILE A 179 -7.98 0.09 7.21
C ILE A 179 -7.32 -0.02 5.82
N GLY A 180 -6.88 1.10 5.24
CA GLY A 180 -6.15 1.08 3.97
C GLY A 180 -4.88 0.24 4.06
N ILE A 181 -4.05 0.45 5.10
CA ILE A 181 -2.83 -0.35 5.29
C ILE A 181 -3.16 -1.81 5.62
N PHE A 182 -4.25 -2.08 6.35
CA PHE A 182 -4.70 -3.45 6.60
C PHE A 182 -5.02 -4.19 5.29
N PHE A 183 -5.74 -3.55 4.37
CA PHE A 183 -6.00 -4.11 3.04
C PHE A 183 -4.71 -4.27 2.24
N ALA A 184 -3.80 -3.30 2.27
CA ALA A 184 -2.48 -3.44 1.65
C ALA A 184 -1.70 -4.64 2.22
N TYR A 185 -1.77 -4.84 3.54
CA TYR A 185 -1.10 -5.94 4.25
C TYR A 185 -1.65 -7.30 3.85
N ILE A 186 -2.98 -7.42 3.73
CA ILE A 186 -3.62 -8.63 3.20
C ILE A 186 -3.18 -8.88 1.75
N CYS A 187 -3.14 -7.82 0.92
CA CYS A 187 -2.67 -7.94 -0.47
C CYS A 187 -1.21 -8.44 -0.54
N ASP A 188 -0.31 -7.93 0.31
CA ASP A 188 1.09 -8.37 0.37
C ASP A 188 1.22 -9.84 0.77
N VAL A 189 0.52 -10.26 1.84
CA VAL A 189 0.47 -11.66 2.28
C VAL A 189 -0.04 -12.57 1.17
N ALA A 190 -1.13 -12.18 0.51
CA ALA A 190 -1.74 -12.95 -0.56
C ALA A 190 -0.85 -12.99 -1.83
N LEU A 191 -0.16 -11.90 -2.17
CA LEU A 191 0.78 -11.84 -3.28
C LEU A 191 1.96 -12.79 -3.06
N LEU A 192 2.59 -12.72 -1.88
CA LEU A 192 3.74 -13.57 -1.53
C LEU A 192 3.32 -15.05 -1.44
N SER A 193 2.14 -15.34 -0.88
CA SER A 193 1.61 -16.70 -0.82
C SER A 193 1.32 -17.26 -2.21
N ASN A 194 0.74 -16.46 -3.10
CA ASN A 194 0.44 -16.86 -4.47
C ASN A 194 1.72 -17.11 -5.29
N GLN A 195 2.80 -16.40 -4.97
CA GLN A 195 4.09 -16.53 -5.65
C GLN A 195 4.91 -17.72 -5.15
N PHE A 196 4.96 -17.96 -3.84
CA PHE A 196 5.94 -18.88 -3.24
C PHE A 196 5.32 -20.10 -2.55
N ALA A 197 4.04 -20.04 -2.12
CA ALA A 197 3.39 -21.15 -1.41
C ALA A 197 2.46 -21.95 -2.32
N ARG A 198 1.38 -21.32 -2.83
CA ARG A 198 0.39 -21.99 -3.67
C ARG A 198 -0.25 -21.02 -4.65
N HIS A 199 -0.04 -21.28 -5.94
CA HIS A 199 -0.67 -20.49 -6.98
C HIS A 199 -2.19 -20.72 -7.02
N THR A 200 -2.96 -19.65 -6.85
CA THR A 200 -4.43 -19.68 -6.85
C THR A 200 -4.96 -18.62 -7.81
N PRO A 201 -5.41 -18.99 -9.02
CA PRO A 201 -5.79 -18.02 -10.06
C PRO A 201 -7.03 -17.19 -9.70
N GLN A 202 -7.92 -17.71 -8.85
CA GLN A 202 -9.14 -17.01 -8.39
C GLN A 202 -8.83 -15.84 -7.45
N LEU A 203 -7.60 -15.73 -6.93
CA LEU A 203 -7.20 -14.71 -5.96
C LEU A 203 -6.90 -13.35 -6.62
N VAL A 204 -6.69 -13.32 -7.94
CA VAL A 204 -6.27 -12.12 -8.69
C VAL A 204 -7.33 -11.03 -8.65
N PHE A 205 -8.62 -11.37 -8.82
CA PHE A 205 -9.71 -10.39 -8.76
C PHE A 205 -9.80 -9.70 -7.39
N TYR A 206 -9.78 -10.49 -6.31
CA TYR A 206 -9.87 -9.97 -4.95
C TYR A 206 -8.63 -9.15 -4.57
N LEU A 207 -7.44 -9.59 -5.00
CA LEU A 207 -6.19 -8.85 -4.83
C LEU A 207 -6.26 -7.47 -5.48
N ASN A 208 -6.68 -7.41 -6.75
CA ASN A 208 -6.69 -6.16 -7.52
C ASN A 208 -7.72 -5.16 -6.97
N THR A 209 -8.91 -5.64 -6.62
CA THR A 209 -9.96 -4.80 -6.02
C THR A 209 -9.53 -4.25 -4.65
N THR A 210 -9.00 -5.12 -3.79
CA THR A 210 -8.54 -4.75 -2.44
C THR A 210 -7.33 -3.81 -2.52
N TYR A 211 -6.45 -4.02 -3.50
CA TYR A 211 -5.29 -3.18 -3.75
C TYR A 211 -5.70 -1.76 -4.14
N TYR A 212 -6.59 -1.58 -5.12
CA TYR A 212 -7.04 -0.25 -5.53
C TYR A 212 -7.81 0.47 -4.42
N LEU A 213 -8.68 -0.26 -3.70
CA LEU A 213 -9.37 0.29 -2.54
C LEU A 213 -8.37 0.79 -1.49
N SER A 214 -7.36 -0.03 -1.18
CA SER A 214 -6.27 0.35 -0.29
C SER A 214 -5.58 1.64 -0.73
N GLN A 215 -5.09 1.73 -1.97
CA GLN A 215 -4.34 2.91 -2.43
C GLN A 215 -5.16 4.20 -2.35
N TYR A 216 -6.45 4.12 -2.72
CA TYR A 216 -7.37 5.25 -2.58
C TYR A 216 -7.55 5.67 -1.13
N MET A 217 -7.75 4.72 -0.21
CA MET A 217 -7.87 5.00 1.23
C MET A 217 -6.61 5.65 1.80
N LEU A 218 -5.42 5.21 1.37
CA LEU A 218 -4.14 5.77 1.80
C LEU A 218 -3.93 7.21 1.33
N TYR A 219 -4.33 7.51 0.10
CA TYR A 219 -4.35 8.87 -0.44
C TYR A 219 -5.30 9.75 0.36
N PHE A 220 -6.56 9.33 0.48
CA PHE A 220 -7.62 10.08 1.14
C PHE A 220 -7.29 10.35 2.61
N ALA A 221 -6.71 9.38 3.31
CA ALA A 221 -6.28 9.55 4.67
C ALA A 221 -5.19 10.62 4.84
N ASN A 222 -4.26 10.73 3.90
CA ASN A 222 -3.20 11.75 3.96
C ASN A 222 -3.74 13.13 3.56
N GLU A 223 -4.61 13.23 2.56
CA GLU A 223 -5.24 14.49 2.17
C GLU A 223 -6.16 15.05 3.25
N ARG A 224 -6.84 14.18 4.00
CA ARG A 224 -7.71 14.61 5.09
C ARG A 224 -6.92 14.95 6.37
N ALA A 225 -5.76 14.34 6.57
CA ALA A 225 -4.95 14.54 7.78
C ALA A 225 -4.05 15.78 7.74
N PHE A 226 -3.67 16.28 6.55
CA PHE A 226 -2.70 17.36 6.37
C PHE A 226 -3.15 18.37 5.30
#